data_AF-A0A937VFL0-F1
#
_entry.id   AF-A0A937VFL0-F1
#
_cell.length_a   1.000
_cell.length_b   1.000
_cell.length_c   1.000
_cell.angle_alpha   90.00
_cell.angle_beta   90.00
_cell.angle_gamma   90.00
#
_symmetry.space_group_name_H-M   'P 1'
#
loop_
_entity.id
_entity.type
_entity.pdbx_description
1 polymer ?
#
loop_
_entity_poly.entity_id
_entity_poly.type
_entity_poly.pdbx_seq_one_letter_code
_entity_poly.pdbx_strand_id
1 'polypeptide(L)'
;MPILEWSGFFTAFSALKVVAEGAVYSDETFQLCLFWVQVWGVKRLSHLNDHPAEEWALPLAAPRRPDYDTVQGYLAEVLAQDGSQDSEHPDQVREGGLIDTAQVETLKQWAAAGLLRGRVWYLDSHTVEYTGDESIGRTRHGTKHTSVRGVVEYCLFNWAPALSTYQPAGSKLNQVIPELVTKANRHLPADCQVRIVAFDKEGYDTTLLRWFDQQGVIPITWLKATAPNRRALAAVPEEEFIDLPQPLTMGKADQEHQVVRLAETTVGIPDHRPVRTVVLETDQGRRFGILTHALRPGEGALDDERVMTTIAVLEAMRLKQQAENYYKTKRHELAGDAIPTHQVHTVTLTKGYDLGQGRSLLRRAQRQVVKYEAAMERYRAALEAGELAQQEYHTLHQRAHRLHAQSLARVALRTAELEQVTVDTVAGQAQRTYQVQRLDVRKMTLLNLYKAHAYVTLKLLAEEMGLAGMGPERLRREILAFGDRVEIDPQRQVMTVYARRIPRARAQWAYEWLCYRLADHLTTFNRDGVSYRLEFSW
;
A
#
# COMPACT_ATOMS: atom_id res chain seq x y z
N MET A 1 2.47 -18.88 -21.44
CA MET A 1 3.50 -19.00 -20.38
C MET A 1 2.83 -19.56 -19.12
N PRO A 2 3.17 -20.78 -18.67
CA PRO A 2 2.38 -21.49 -17.65
C PRO A 2 2.15 -20.70 -16.36
N ILE A 3 3.16 -19.95 -15.88
CA ILE A 3 3.05 -19.19 -14.63
C ILE A 3 2.16 -17.93 -14.74
N LEU A 4 2.09 -17.32 -15.94
CA LEU A 4 1.20 -16.18 -16.20
C LEU A 4 -0.25 -16.63 -16.42
N GLU A 5 -0.42 -17.79 -17.04
CA GLU A 5 -1.73 -18.45 -17.14
C GLU A 5 -2.22 -18.87 -15.76
N TRP A 6 -1.35 -19.45 -14.93
CA TRP A 6 -1.69 -19.83 -13.55
C TRP A 6 -2.08 -18.62 -12.70
N SER A 7 -1.35 -17.50 -12.78
CA SER A 7 -1.73 -16.28 -12.06
C SER A 7 -2.95 -15.55 -12.66
N GLY A 8 -3.48 -16.04 -13.80
CA GLY A 8 -4.59 -15.44 -14.53
C GLY A 8 -4.29 -14.06 -15.11
N PHE A 9 -3.02 -13.77 -15.39
CA PHE A 9 -2.56 -12.48 -15.91
C PHE A 9 -3.37 -12.03 -17.14
N PHE A 10 -3.47 -12.86 -18.18
CA PHE A 10 -4.14 -12.46 -19.42
C PHE A 10 -5.62 -12.15 -19.22
N THR A 11 -6.32 -12.92 -18.37
CA THR A 11 -7.71 -12.65 -18.02
C THR A 11 -7.86 -11.36 -17.20
N ALA A 12 -6.93 -11.11 -16.28
CA ALA A 12 -6.95 -9.89 -15.46
C ALA A 12 -6.81 -8.61 -16.29
N PHE A 13 -6.01 -8.62 -17.35
CA PHE A 13 -5.78 -7.46 -18.22
C PHE A 13 -6.65 -7.46 -19.49
N SER A 14 -7.55 -8.43 -19.67
CA SER A 14 -8.34 -8.58 -20.92
C SER A 14 -9.29 -7.42 -21.21
N ALA A 15 -9.64 -6.62 -20.20
CA ALA A 15 -10.47 -5.43 -20.34
C ALA A 15 -9.72 -4.23 -20.92
N LEU A 16 -8.38 -4.22 -20.87
CA LEU A 16 -7.54 -3.14 -21.37
C LEU A 16 -7.31 -3.28 -22.88
N LYS A 17 -8.40 -3.17 -23.64
CA LYS A 17 -8.40 -3.23 -25.10
C LYS A 17 -8.61 -1.83 -25.67
N VAL A 18 -7.53 -1.20 -26.06
CA VAL A 18 -7.52 0.17 -26.59
C VAL A 18 -6.87 0.26 -27.96
N VAL A 19 -6.17 -0.79 -28.39
CA VAL A 19 -5.51 -0.83 -29.67
C VAL A 19 -6.49 -1.20 -30.79
N ALA A 20 -6.41 -0.48 -31.91
CA ALA A 20 -7.21 -0.77 -33.09
C ALA A 20 -6.81 -2.10 -33.78
N GLU A 21 -7.77 -2.74 -34.43
CA GLU A 21 -7.53 -3.95 -35.21
C GLU A 21 -6.51 -3.68 -36.33
N GLY A 22 -5.53 -4.59 -36.48
CA GLY A 22 -4.46 -4.46 -37.49
C GLY A 22 -3.29 -3.55 -37.10
N ALA A 23 -3.24 -3.02 -35.88
CA ALA A 23 -2.06 -2.32 -35.37
C ALA A 23 -0.83 -3.23 -35.30
N VAL A 24 0.37 -2.63 -35.35
CA VAL A 24 1.66 -3.34 -35.32
C VAL A 24 1.82 -4.19 -34.06
N TYR A 25 1.34 -3.70 -32.92
CA TYR A 25 1.37 -4.39 -31.64
C TYR A 25 -0.05 -4.55 -31.12
N SER A 26 -0.37 -5.72 -30.56
CA SER A 26 -1.65 -5.96 -29.89
C SER A 26 -1.64 -5.42 -28.45
N ASP A 27 -2.81 -5.28 -27.83
CA ASP A 27 -2.91 -4.98 -26.39
C ASP A 27 -2.13 -6.00 -25.53
N GLU A 28 -2.21 -7.29 -25.88
CA GLU A 28 -1.47 -8.35 -25.19
C GLU A 28 0.04 -8.13 -25.28
N THR A 29 0.55 -7.70 -26.45
CA THR A 29 1.97 -7.37 -26.62
C THR A 29 2.39 -6.22 -25.69
N PHE A 30 1.56 -5.19 -25.54
CA PHE A 30 1.83 -4.10 -24.60
C PHE A 30 1.79 -4.55 -23.14
N GLN A 31 0.81 -5.38 -22.77
CA GLN A 31 0.65 -5.92 -21.42
C GLN A 31 1.87 -6.78 -21.04
N LEU A 32 2.30 -7.67 -21.93
CA LEU A 32 3.50 -8.49 -21.76
C LEU A 32 4.75 -7.60 -21.67
N CYS A 33 4.88 -6.57 -22.51
CA CYS A 33 6.00 -5.64 -22.44
C CYS A 33 6.08 -4.96 -21.06
N LEU A 34 4.96 -4.43 -20.56
CA LEU A 34 4.87 -3.76 -19.26
C LEU A 34 5.16 -4.71 -18.09
N PHE A 35 4.74 -5.97 -18.20
CA PHE A 35 5.06 -7.03 -17.23
C PHE A 35 6.57 -7.36 -17.24
N TRP A 36 7.14 -7.63 -18.41
CA TRP A 36 8.53 -8.08 -18.54
C TRP A 36 9.56 -7.02 -18.19
N VAL A 37 9.27 -5.74 -18.44
CA VAL A 37 10.01 -4.60 -17.87
C VAL A 37 10.23 -4.79 -16.37
N GLN A 38 9.19 -5.17 -15.62
CA GLN A 38 9.30 -5.34 -14.17
C GLN A 38 10.10 -6.60 -13.82
N VAL A 39 9.90 -7.70 -14.55
CA VAL A 39 10.63 -8.95 -14.32
C VAL A 39 12.13 -8.76 -14.53
N TRP A 40 12.55 -8.07 -15.59
CA TRP A 40 13.96 -7.78 -15.87
C TRP A 40 14.56 -6.66 -15.02
N GLY A 41 13.76 -6.00 -14.18
CA GLY A 41 14.26 -4.97 -13.26
C GLY A 41 14.45 -3.61 -13.90
N VAL A 42 13.75 -3.32 -14.99
CA VAL A 42 13.69 -1.99 -15.59
C VAL A 42 12.92 -1.06 -14.67
N LYS A 43 13.65 -0.26 -13.90
CA LYS A 43 13.08 0.59 -12.83
C LYS A 43 12.24 1.76 -13.35
N ARG A 44 12.49 2.22 -14.58
CA ARG A 44 11.80 3.36 -15.20
C ARG A 44 11.46 3.00 -16.63
N LEU A 45 10.22 3.28 -17.05
CA LEU A 45 9.80 3.01 -18.43
C LEU A 45 10.65 3.74 -19.47
N SER A 46 11.21 4.90 -19.14
CA SER A 46 12.12 5.64 -20.03
C SER A 46 13.38 4.84 -20.39
N HIS A 47 13.77 3.85 -19.57
CA HIS A 47 14.91 2.97 -19.83
C HIS A 47 14.51 1.69 -20.58
N LEU A 48 13.25 1.58 -21.02
CA LEU A 48 12.81 0.47 -21.87
C LEU A 48 13.72 0.37 -23.10
N ASN A 49 14.10 1.51 -23.67
CA ASN A 49 14.94 1.60 -24.86
C ASN A 49 16.38 1.09 -24.67
N ASP A 50 16.86 0.99 -23.43
CA ASP A 50 18.22 0.57 -23.11
C ASP A 50 18.40 -0.96 -23.18
N HIS A 51 17.29 -1.72 -23.22
CA HIS A 51 17.34 -3.18 -23.33
C HIS A 51 17.44 -3.63 -24.80
N PRO A 52 18.30 -4.63 -25.11
CA PRO A 52 18.46 -5.15 -26.47
C PRO A 52 17.14 -5.67 -27.02
N ALA A 53 16.72 -5.21 -28.20
CA ALA A 53 15.41 -5.57 -28.77
C ALA A 53 15.24 -7.08 -29.05
N GLU A 54 16.35 -7.78 -29.30
CA GLU A 54 16.39 -9.22 -29.61
C GLU A 54 15.98 -10.09 -28.41
N GLU A 55 16.24 -9.66 -27.18
CA GLU A 55 15.89 -10.38 -25.95
C GLU A 55 14.36 -10.41 -25.70
N TRP A 56 13.60 -9.61 -26.45
CA TRP A 56 12.15 -9.47 -26.30
C TRP A 56 11.35 -10.32 -27.29
N ALA A 57 12.02 -10.89 -28.30
CA ALA A 57 11.33 -11.61 -29.36
C ALA A 57 10.57 -12.84 -28.83
N LEU A 58 11.18 -13.52 -27.85
CA LEU A 58 10.62 -14.73 -27.23
C LEU A 58 9.43 -14.42 -26.30
N PRO A 59 9.52 -13.49 -25.34
CA PRO A 59 8.39 -13.20 -24.46
C PRO A 59 7.22 -12.47 -25.12
N LEU A 60 7.44 -11.75 -26.22
CA LEU A 60 6.40 -10.95 -26.88
C LEU A 60 5.78 -11.62 -28.12
N ALA A 61 6.36 -12.75 -28.58
CA ALA A 61 6.01 -13.38 -29.86
C ALA A 61 6.01 -12.38 -31.04
N ALA A 62 6.87 -11.36 -30.98
CA ALA A 62 6.97 -10.28 -31.93
C ALA A 62 8.44 -10.07 -32.32
N PRO A 63 8.76 -9.61 -33.55
CA PRO A 63 10.15 -9.46 -33.98
C PRO A 63 10.92 -8.41 -33.17
N ARG A 64 10.21 -7.45 -32.55
CA ARG A 64 10.77 -6.40 -31.69
C ARG A 64 9.76 -6.03 -30.60
N ARG A 65 10.25 -5.46 -29.48
CA ARG A 65 9.39 -4.81 -28.49
C ARG A 65 8.89 -3.43 -28.96
N PRO A 66 7.74 -2.96 -28.44
CA PRO A 66 7.40 -1.54 -28.55
C PRO A 66 8.47 -0.68 -27.86
N ASP A 67 8.76 0.48 -28.43
CA ASP A 67 9.65 1.47 -27.82
C ASP A 67 8.93 2.28 -26.73
N TYR A 68 9.69 3.09 -26.00
CA TYR A 68 9.15 3.91 -24.92
C TYR A 68 7.96 4.78 -25.36
N ASP A 69 8.06 5.50 -26.48
CA ASP A 69 7.03 6.43 -26.93
C ASP A 69 5.76 5.69 -27.35
N THR A 70 5.90 4.54 -28.00
CA THR A 70 4.79 3.65 -28.36
C THR A 70 4.08 3.14 -27.10
N VAL A 71 4.83 2.72 -26.07
CA VAL A 71 4.24 2.32 -24.78
C VAL A 71 3.57 3.50 -24.07
N GLN A 72 4.14 4.71 -24.15
CA GLN A 72 3.49 5.91 -23.60
C GLN A 72 2.16 6.21 -24.30
N GLY A 73 2.10 6.09 -25.62
CA GLY A 73 0.87 6.26 -26.40
C GLY A 73 -0.22 5.28 -25.97
N TYR A 74 0.12 3.99 -25.85
CA TYR A 74 -0.80 2.98 -25.33
C TYR A 74 -1.33 3.33 -23.93
N LEU A 75 -0.45 3.70 -23.00
CA LEU A 75 -0.86 4.09 -21.64
C LEU A 75 -1.76 5.34 -21.66
N ALA A 76 -1.47 6.32 -22.52
CA ALA A 76 -2.28 7.53 -22.64
C ALA A 76 -3.70 7.20 -23.12
N GLU A 77 -3.84 6.28 -24.08
CA GLU A 77 -5.15 5.84 -24.58
C GLU A 77 -5.95 5.11 -23.49
N VAL A 78 -5.30 4.22 -22.72
CA VAL A 78 -5.93 3.57 -21.55
C VAL A 78 -6.46 4.61 -20.56
N LEU A 79 -5.68 5.65 -20.24
CA LEU A 79 -6.09 6.70 -19.31
C LEU A 79 -7.21 7.57 -19.87
N ALA A 80 -7.18 7.88 -21.16
CA ALA A 80 -8.23 8.65 -21.83
C ALA A 80 -9.56 7.90 -21.77
N GLN A 81 -9.56 6.61 -22.08
CA GLN A 81 -10.76 5.79 -22.04
C GLN A 81 -11.27 5.56 -20.61
N ASP A 82 -10.37 5.31 -19.64
CA ASP A 82 -10.72 5.15 -18.23
C ASP A 82 -11.39 6.41 -17.64
N GLY A 83 -10.85 7.59 -18.00
CA GLY A 83 -11.22 8.90 -17.44
C GLY A 83 -12.28 9.70 -18.20
N SER A 84 -12.72 9.26 -19.38
CA SER A 84 -13.62 10.02 -20.26
C SER A 84 -14.98 10.42 -19.64
N GLN A 85 -15.37 9.84 -18.50
CA GLN A 85 -16.68 10.00 -17.89
C GLN A 85 -16.68 10.50 -16.42
N ASP A 86 -15.52 10.64 -15.77
CA ASP A 86 -15.43 11.08 -14.36
C ASP A 86 -14.74 12.45 -14.26
N SER A 87 -15.55 13.50 -14.37
CA SER A 87 -15.08 14.89 -14.26
C SER A 87 -14.92 15.35 -12.83
N GLU A 88 -15.48 14.64 -11.85
CA GLU A 88 -15.43 15.03 -10.43
C GLU A 88 -14.12 14.57 -9.76
N HIS A 89 -13.60 13.40 -10.17
CA HIS A 89 -12.39 12.80 -9.63
C HIS A 89 -11.38 12.40 -10.74
N PRO A 90 -10.95 13.35 -11.60
CA PRO A 90 -10.06 13.06 -12.72
C PRO A 90 -8.66 12.59 -12.28
N ASP A 91 -8.32 12.78 -11.00
CA ASP A 91 -7.07 12.33 -10.40
C ASP A 91 -7.09 10.87 -9.92
N GLN A 92 -8.25 10.22 -9.87
CA GLN A 92 -8.46 8.90 -9.24
C GLN A 92 -8.83 7.81 -10.26
N VAL A 93 -8.62 6.55 -9.88
CA VAL A 93 -9.16 5.42 -10.63
C VAL A 93 -10.67 5.36 -10.43
N ARG A 94 -11.42 5.37 -11.52
CA ARG A 94 -12.88 5.34 -11.53
C ARG A 94 -13.41 3.94 -11.19
N GLU A 95 -14.36 3.82 -10.28
CA GLU A 95 -15.05 2.55 -10.02
C GLU A 95 -15.76 2.07 -11.29
N GLY A 96 -15.56 0.79 -11.65
CA GLY A 96 -16.04 0.21 -12.91
C GLY A 96 -15.30 0.72 -14.17
N GLY A 97 -14.25 1.52 -14.01
CA GLY A 97 -13.33 1.90 -15.09
C GLY A 97 -12.47 0.73 -15.59
N LEU A 98 -11.65 1.00 -16.59
CA LEU A 98 -10.73 0.02 -17.17
C LEU A 98 -9.68 -0.45 -16.14
N ILE A 99 -9.06 0.49 -15.43
CA ILE A 99 -8.03 0.18 -14.44
C ILE A 99 -8.65 -0.55 -13.25
N ASP A 100 -9.82 -0.11 -12.81
CA ASP A 100 -10.56 -0.74 -11.72
C ASP A 100 -10.96 -2.19 -12.06
N THR A 101 -11.48 -2.40 -13.27
CA THR A 101 -11.82 -3.73 -13.78
C THR A 101 -10.60 -4.63 -13.79
N ALA A 102 -9.43 -4.15 -14.24
CA ALA A 102 -8.21 -4.93 -14.21
C ALA A 102 -7.75 -5.30 -12.78
N GLN A 103 -7.93 -4.39 -11.81
CA GLN A 103 -7.65 -4.69 -10.40
C GLN A 103 -8.63 -5.73 -9.83
N VAL A 104 -9.92 -5.61 -10.13
CA VAL A 104 -10.96 -6.55 -9.66
C VAL A 104 -10.78 -7.92 -10.30
N GLU A 105 -10.51 -8.00 -11.59
CA GLU A 105 -10.24 -9.28 -12.24
C GLU A 105 -8.93 -9.90 -11.73
N THR A 106 -7.89 -9.10 -11.47
CA THR A 106 -6.68 -9.60 -10.78
C THR A 106 -7.03 -10.28 -9.45
N LEU A 107 -7.84 -9.62 -8.61
CA LEU A 107 -8.28 -10.16 -7.33
C LEU A 107 -9.00 -11.51 -7.50
N LYS A 108 -9.93 -11.60 -8.47
CA LYS A 108 -10.70 -12.81 -8.76
C LYS A 108 -9.81 -13.94 -9.28
N GLN A 109 -8.89 -13.64 -10.19
CA GLN A 109 -7.97 -14.63 -10.75
C GLN A 109 -7.01 -15.18 -9.69
N TRP A 110 -6.46 -14.31 -8.83
CA TRP A 110 -5.60 -14.77 -7.73
C TRP A 110 -6.35 -15.62 -6.70
N ALA A 111 -7.63 -15.31 -6.42
CA ALA A 111 -8.47 -16.16 -5.59
C ALA A 111 -8.68 -17.54 -6.25
N ALA A 112 -9.05 -17.56 -7.53
CA ALA A 112 -9.27 -18.80 -8.29
C ALA A 112 -7.99 -19.67 -8.38
N ALA A 113 -6.82 -19.03 -8.51
CA ALA A 113 -5.52 -19.68 -8.51
C ALA A 113 -5.06 -20.18 -7.12
N GLY A 114 -5.84 -19.91 -6.06
CA GLY A 114 -5.54 -20.32 -4.68
C GLY A 114 -4.47 -19.48 -3.99
N LEU A 115 -4.16 -18.30 -4.53
CA LEU A 115 -3.11 -17.41 -4.02
C LEU A 115 -3.53 -16.58 -2.80
N LEU A 116 -4.84 -16.51 -2.52
CA LEU A 116 -5.43 -15.67 -1.46
C LEU A 116 -6.04 -16.51 -0.32
N ARG A 117 -5.43 -17.65 0.01
CA ARG A 117 -5.93 -18.62 0.99
C ARG A 117 -5.48 -18.38 2.44
N GLY A 118 -4.78 -17.28 2.71
CA GLY A 118 -4.45 -16.90 4.07
C GLY A 118 -5.72 -16.64 4.89
N ARG A 119 -5.81 -17.19 6.10
CA ARG A 119 -6.96 -16.95 7.00
C ARG A 119 -7.08 -15.47 7.42
N VAL A 120 -5.95 -14.79 7.54
CA VAL A 120 -5.89 -13.38 7.98
C VAL A 120 -5.42 -12.52 6.81
N TRP A 121 -6.19 -11.47 6.55
CA TRP A 121 -5.82 -10.42 5.62
C TRP A 121 -5.07 -9.32 6.35
N TYR A 122 -4.11 -8.69 5.69
CA TYR A 122 -3.30 -7.61 6.26
C TYR A 122 -3.59 -6.32 5.52
N LEU A 123 -3.75 -5.22 6.24
CA LEU A 123 -3.93 -3.92 5.64
C LEU A 123 -2.95 -2.94 6.26
N ASP A 124 -2.15 -2.32 5.39
CA ASP A 124 -1.15 -1.33 5.77
C ASP A 124 -1.12 -0.20 4.72
N SER A 125 -0.40 0.87 5.05
CA SER A 125 -0.28 2.04 4.19
C SER A 125 1.17 2.42 3.96
N HIS A 126 1.44 3.03 2.80
CA HIS A 126 2.77 3.50 2.41
C HIS A 126 2.69 4.88 1.77
N THR A 127 3.60 5.77 2.19
CA THR A 127 3.67 7.13 1.66
C THR A 127 4.58 7.14 0.42
N VAL A 128 4.02 7.52 -0.73
CA VAL A 128 4.77 7.76 -1.96
C VAL A 128 5.07 9.26 -2.06
N GLU A 129 6.35 9.61 -1.95
CA GLU A 129 6.81 11.00 -1.96
C GLU A 129 6.71 11.63 -3.35
N TYR A 130 6.06 12.78 -3.42
CA TYR A 130 6.02 13.62 -4.61
C TYR A 130 7.19 14.61 -4.62
N THR A 131 8.02 14.51 -5.65
CA THR A 131 9.22 15.33 -5.85
C THR A 131 9.04 16.43 -6.89
N GLY A 132 7.86 16.57 -7.49
CA GLY A 132 7.58 17.65 -8.44
C GLY A 132 7.34 19.00 -7.75
N ASP A 133 7.14 20.03 -8.56
CA ASP A 133 7.06 21.41 -8.08
C ASP A 133 5.67 21.79 -7.54
N GLU A 134 4.62 21.08 -7.95
CA GLU A 134 3.23 21.38 -7.59
C GLU A 134 2.95 21.26 -6.08
N SER A 135 1.95 22.03 -5.63
CA SER A 135 1.56 22.17 -4.23
C SER A 135 0.48 21.16 -3.82
N ILE A 136 0.73 19.88 -4.08
CA ILE A 136 -0.17 18.82 -3.63
C ILE A 136 -0.14 18.66 -2.10
N GLY A 137 -1.14 17.95 -1.56
CA GLY A 137 -1.29 17.69 -0.13
C GLY A 137 -0.05 17.04 0.52
N ARG A 138 0.09 17.27 1.83
CA ARG A 138 1.20 16.72 2.64
C ARG A 138 0.73 15.67 3.64
N THR A 139 1.48 14.58 3.75
CA THR A 139 1.24 13.49 4.70
C THR A 139 2.48 13.25 5.55
N ARG A 140 2.31 12.62 6.72
CA ARG A 140 3.42 12.28 7.60
C ARG A 140 4.17 11.08 7.02
N HIS A 141 5.47 11.23 6.79
CA HIS A 141 6.32 10.10 6.44
C HIS A 141 6.74 9.35 7.70
N GLY A 142 6.41 8.06 7.79
CA GLY A 142 6.69 7.22 8.96
C GLY A 142 8.16 7.23 9.38
N THR A 143 9.07 6.96 8.45
CA THR A 143 10.54 6.90 8.70
C THR A 143 11.21 8.25 8.92
N LYS A 144 10.88 9.27 8.11
CA LYS A 144 11.51 10.60 8.21
C LYS A 144 10.98 11.45 9.36
N HIS A 145 9.87 11.03 9.99
CA HIS A 145 9.13 11.78 11.00
C HIS A 145 8.78 13.23 10.61
N THR A 146 8.73 13.50 9.30
CA THR A 146 8.44 14.83 8.73
C THR A 146 7.21 14.76 7.82
N SER A 147 6.61 15.91 7.55
CA SER A 147 5.52 16.00 6.57
C SER A 147 6.09 16.21 5.17
N VAL A 148 5.75 15.31 4.25
CA VAL A 148 6.22 15.31 2.86
C VAL A 148 5.01 15.50 1.93
N ARG A 149 5.24 16.10 0.75
CA ARG A 149 4.23 16.11 -0.31
C ARG A 149 4.13 14.69 -0.86
N GLY A 150 2.92 14.21 -1.12
CA GLY A 150 2.76 12.85 -1.62
C GLY A 150 1.34 12.34 -1.59
N VAL A 151 1.23 11.06 -1.93
CA VAL A 151 0.00 10.27 -1.86
C VAL A 151 0.23 9.07 -0.95
N VAL A 152 -0.84 8.48 -0.46
CA VAL A 152 -0.79 7.32 0.43
C VAL A 152 -1.37 6.13 -0.31
N GLU A 153 -0.55 5.11 -0.54
CA GLU A 153 -1.03 3.81 -0.98
C GLU A 153 -1.58 3.04 0.22
N TYR A 154 -2.75 2.45 0.08
CA TYR A 154 -3.28 1.45 1.00
C TYR A 154 -3.38 0.13 0.26
N CYS A 155 -2.87 -0.96 0.85
CA CYS A 155 -2.87 -2.27 0.23
C CYS A 155 -3.52 -3.29 1.17
N LEU A 156 -4.54 -3.98 0.66
CA LEU A 156 -5.11 -5.18 1.23
C LEU A 156 -4.29 -6.38 0.71
N PHE A 157 -3.64 -7.09 1.62
CA PHE A 157 -2.64 -8.11 1.34
C PHE A 157 -3.05 -9.46 1.93
N ASN A 158 -2.93 -10.54 1.15
CA ASN A 158 -3.09 -11.92 1.59
C ASN A 158 -2.20 -12.80 0.73
N TRP A 159 -0.98 -13.08 1.22
CA TRP A 159 0.15 -13.68 0.48
C TRP A 159 0.63 -12.85 -0.73
N ALA A 160 -0.27 -12.22 -1.47
CA ALA A 160 -0.09 -11.26 -2.55
C ALA A 160 -0.76 -9.90 -2.24
N PRO A 161 -0.32 -8.80 -2.88
CA PRO A 161 -0.93 -7.47 -2.76
C PRO A 161 -2.26 -7.38 -3.53
N ALA A 162 -3.28 -8.06 -3.00
CA ALA A 162 -4.53 -8.38 -3.68
C ALA A 162 -5.32 -7.17 -4.19
N LEU A 163 -5.34 -6.06 -3.44
CA LEU A 163 -6.04 -4.85 -3.84
C LEU A 163 -5.35 -3.61 -3.25
N SER A 164 -4.96 -2.66 -4.09
CA SER A 164 -4.39 -1.38 -3.67
C SER A 164 -5.26 -0.19 -4.08
N THR A 165 -5.25 0.88 -3.29
CA THR A 165 -5.80 2.19 -3.66
C THR A 165 -4.80 3.29 -3.31
N TYR A 166 -4.77 4.36 -4.12
CA TYR A 166 -3.90 5.50 -3.93
C TYR A 166 -4.73 6.72 -3.57
N GLN A 167 -4.57 7.18 -2.35
CA GLN A 167 -5.40 8.24 -1.78
C GLN A 167 -4.59 9.54 -1.62
N PRO A 168 -5.26 10.70 -1.71
CA PRO A 168 -4.62 11.98 -1.41
C PRO A 168 -4.06 12.02 0.02
N ALA A 169 -3.10 12.93 0.25
CA ALA A 169 -2.58 13.15 1.58
C ALA A 169 -3.67 13.54 2.59
N GLY A 170 -3.63 12.93 3.77
CA GLY A 170 -4.58 13.18 4.86
C GLY A 170 -5.75 12.19 4.93
N SER A 171 -5.90 11.31 3.93
CA SER A 171 -6.77 10.13 4.06
C SER A 171 -6.32 9.27 5.24
N LYS A 172 -7.29 8.65 5.92
CA LYS A 172 -7.03 7.88 7.14
C LYS A 172 -7.31 6.40 6.94
N LEU A 173 -6.46 5.56 7.52
CA LEU A 173 -6.59 4.11 7.48
C LEU A 173 -7.99 3.61 7.90
N ASN A 174 -8.59 4.23 8.92
CA ASN A 174 -9.90 3.84 9.42
C ASN A 174 -11.07 4.11 8.45
N GLN A 175 -10.87 4.97 7.45
CA GLN A 175 -11.86 5.26 6.40
C GLN A 175 -11.67 4.33 5.20
N VAL A 176 -10.42 3.99 4.89
CA VAL A 176 -10.07 3.17 3.72
C VAL A 176 -10.30 1.67 3.97
N ILE A 177 -10.18 1.19 5.20
CA ILE A 177 -10.43 -0.22 5.53
C ILE A 177 -11.85 -0.67 5.09
N PRO A 178 -12.93 0.03 5.47
CA PRO A 178 -14.28 -0.32 5.00
C PRO A 178 -14.41 -0.38 3.48
N GLU A 179 -13.82 0.57 2.77
CA GLU A 179 -13.86 0.65 1.31
C GLU A 179 -13.20 -0.57 0.66
N LEU A 180 -11.95 -0.88 1.04
CA LEU A 180 -11.19 -1.99 0.48
C LEU A 180 -11.81 -3.35 0.82
N VAL A 181 -12.25 -3.54 2.06
CA VAL A 181 -12.86 -4.82 2.51
C VAL A 181 -14.21 -5.05 1.83
N THR A 182 -15.05 -4.01 1.73
CA THR A 182 -16.35 -4.10 1.04
C THR A 182 -16.14 -4.43 -0.44
N LYS A 183 -15.22 -3.73 -1.10
CA LYS A 183 -14.89 -3.98 -2.50
C LYS A 183 -14.34 -5.38 -2.72
N ALA A 184 -13.42 -5.84 -1.88
CA ALA A 184 -12.87 -7.19 -1.98
C ALA A 184 -13.97 -8.25 -1.80
N ASN A 185 -14.79 -8.15 -0.75
CA ASN A 185 -15.85 -9.12 -0.46
C ASN A 185 -16.98 -9.15 -1.50
N ARG A 186 -17.18 -8.06 -2.25
CA ARG A 186 -18.12 -8.02 -3.38
C ARG A 186 -17.69 -8.95 -4.52
N HIS A 187 -16.39 -9.18 -4.69
CA HIS A 187 -15.82 -9.88 -5.85
C HIS A 187 -15.15 -11.21 -5.51
N LEU A 188 -14.79 -11.44 -4.24
CA LEU A 188 -14.17 -12.68 -3.79
C LEU A 188 -15.21 -13.81 -3.61
N PRO A 189 -14.84 -15.07 -3.95
CA PRO A 189 -15.66 -16.23 -3.60
C PRO A 189 -15.74 -16.39 -2.08
N ALA A 190 -16.78 -17.08 -1.61
CA ALA A 190 -17.15 -17.12 -0.19
C ALA A 190 -16.03 -17.60 0.75
N ASP A 191 -15.22 -18.55 0.29
CA ASP A 191 -14.08 -19.16 0.98
C ASP A 191 -12.82 -18.28 0.99
N CYS A 192 -12.76 -17.24 0.15
CA CYS A 192 -11.68 -16.25 0.12
C CYS A 192 -12.09 -14.89 0.69
N GLN A 193 -13.35 -14.70 1.10
CA GLN A 193 -13.80 -13.41 1.64
C GLN A 193 -12.97 -13.00 2.87
N VAL A 194 -12.77 -11.70 3.01
CA VAL A 194 -12.09 -11.09 4.15
C VAL A 194 -12.96 -11.27 5.39
N ARG A 195 -12.64 -12.28 6.20
CA ARG A 195 -13.28 -12.58 7.49
C ARG A 195 -12.48 -12.08 8.68
N ILE A 196 -11.16 -12.06 8.57
CA ILE A 196 -10.26 -11.57 9.62
C ILE A 196 -9.29 -10.59 8.97
N VAL A 197 -9.14 -9.40 9.56
CA VAL A 197 -8.21 -8.38 9.07
C VAL A 197 -7.32 -7.84 10.18
N ALA A 198 -6.01 -7.85 9.95
CA ALA A 198 -5.01 -7.29 10.82
C ALA A 198 -4.46 -5.97 10.26
N PHE A 199 -4.42 -4.93 11.07
CA PHE A 199 -3.99 -3.59 10.65
C PHE A 199 -3.33 -2.82 11.80
N ASP A 200 -2.56 -1.77 11.47
CA ASP A 200 -1.85 -1.00 12.48
C ASP A 200 -2.76 -0.09 13.34
N LYS A 201 -2.24 0.35 14.49
CA LYS A 201 -2.94 1.21 15.46
C LYS A 201 -3.53 2.50 14.88
N GLU A 202 -3.08 2.95 13.71
CA GLU A 202 -3.63 4.12 13.04
C GLU A 202 -5.08 3.89 12.58
N GLY A 203 -5.48 2.63 12.40
CA GLY A 203 -6.87 2.24 12.14
C GLY A 203 -7.72 2.10 13.40
N TYR A 204 -7.15 2.23 14.60
CA TYR A 204 -7.92 2.15 15.84
C TYR A 204 -8.92 3.31 15.94
N ASP A 205 -10.20 3.00 15.77
CA ASP A 205 -11.32 3.93 15.86
C ASP A 205 -12.62 3.20 16.23
N THR A 206 -13.37 3.76 17.18
CA THR A 206 -14.63 3.15 17.67
C THR A 206 -15.67 2.96 16.57
N THR A 207 -15.77 3.89 15.61
CA THR A 207 -16.72 3.78 14.50
C THR A 207 -16.35 2.62 13.59
N LEU A 208 -15.06 2.45 13.30
CA LEU A 208 -14.58 1.31 12.52
C LEU A 208 -14.81 -0.02 13.26
N LEU A 209 -14.59 -0.08 14.57
CA LEU A 209 -14.87 -1.29 15.36
C LEU A 209 -16.35 -1.70 15.30
N ARG A 210 -17.28 -0.73 15.36
CA ARG A 210 -18.71 -1.01 15.16
C ARG A 210 -19.03 -1.49 13.75
N TRP A 211 -18.38 -0.90 12.74
CA TRP A 211 -18.54 -1.35 11.35
C TRP A 211 -18.11 -2.81 11.18
N PHE A 212 -17.01 -3.23 11.80
CA PHE A 212 -16.57 -4.63 11.80
C PHE A 212 -17.61 -5.58 12.40
N ASP A 213 -18.20 -5.23 13.55
CA ASP A 213 -19.28 -6.02 14.16
C ASP A 213 -20.49 -6.16 13.22
N GLN A 214 -20.85 -5.10 12.50
CA GLN A 214 -21.97 -5.10 11.53
C GLN A 214 -21.68 -5.96 10.29
N GLN A 215 -20.43 -6.00 9.82
CA GLN A 215 -20.03 -6.75 8.63
C GLN A 215 -19.64 -8.21 8.94
N GLY A 216 -19.59 -8.60 10.21
CA GLY A 216 -19.11 -9.93 10.61
C GLY A 216 -17.63 -10.15 10.28
N VAL A 217 -16.83 -9.08 10.27
CA VAL A 217 -15.39 -9.13 10.01
C VAL A 217 -14.64 -8.93 11.34
N ILE A 218 -13.62 -9.74 11.59
CA ILE A 218 -12.87 -9.76 12.84
C ILE A 218 -11.62 -8.89 12.71
N PRO A 219 -11.54 -7.74 13.40
CA PRO A 219 -10.31 -6.97 13.47
C PRO A 219 -9.29 -7.63 14.38
N ILE A 220 -8.02 -7.44 14.06
CA ILE A 220 -6.88 -7.63 14.95
C ILE A 220 -6.01 -6.37 14.84
N THR A 221 -5.83 -5.64 15.93
CA THR A 221 -5.05 -4.40 15.91
C THR A 221 -4.41 -4.11 17.26
N TRP A 222 -3.36 -3.29 17.25
CA TRP A 222 -2.78 -2.78 18.48
C TRP A 222 -3.74 -1.84 19.21
N LEU A 223 -3.91 -2.06 20.52
CA LEU A 223 -4.67 -1.16 21.37
C LEU A 223 -3.92 0.18 21.50
N LYS A 224 -4.60 1.28 21.16
CA LYS A 224 -4.01 2.62 21.24
C LYS A 224 -3.66 2.99 22.68
N ALA A 225 -2.46 3.53 22.91
CA ALA A 225 -1.93 3.86 24.23
C ALA A 225 -2.53 5.14 24.86
N THR A 226 -3.86 5.23 24.94
CA THR A 226 -4.58 6.29 25.65
C THR A 226 -4.48 6.10 27.16
N ALA A 227 -4.72 7.14 27.96
CA ALA A 227 -4.68 7.04 29.41
C ALA A 227 -5.74 6.05 29.98
N PRO A 228 -6.98 5.98 29.45
CA PRO A 228 -7.93 4.94 29.84
C PRO A 228 -7.42 3.52 29.53
N ASN A 229 -6.91 3.29 28.31
CA ASN A 229 -6.44 1.97 27.90
C ASN A 229 -5.24 1.51 28.71
N ARG A 230 -4.28 2.41 29.01
CA ARG A 230 -3.13 2.09 29.87
C ARG A 230 -3.55 1.70 31.28
N ARG A 231 -4.55 2.39 31.85
CA ARG A 231 -5.11 2.02 33.16
C ARG A 231 -5.78 0.66 33.12
N ALA A 232 -6.54 0.36 32.06
CA ALA A 232 -7.18 -0.95 31.88
C ALA A 232 -6.14 -2.09 31.80
N LEU A 233 -5.05 -1.92 31.03
CA LEU A 233 -3.98 -2.91 30.94
C LEU A 233 -3.20 -3.07 32.27
N ALA A 234 -2.96 -1.96 32.98
CA ALA A 234 -2.29 -2.00 34.28
C ALA A 234 -3.14 -2.63 35.39
N ALA A 235 -4.47 -2.65 35.24
CA ALA A 235 -5.38 -3.24 36.21
C ALA A 235 -5.54 -4.77 36.06
N VAL A 236 -4.93 -5.38 35.03
CA VAL A 236 -4.93 -6.85 34.90
C VAL A 236 -4.13 -7.46 36.06
N PRO A 237 -4.72 -8.36 36.87
CA PRO A 237 -4.05 -8.99 38.01
C PRO A 237 -2.84 -9.83 37.58
N GLU A 238 -1.85 -9.97 38.47
CA GLU A 238 -0.61 -10.71 38.20
C GLU A 238 -0.87 -12.20 37.98
N GLU A 239 -1.86 -12.76 38.68
CA GLU A 239 -2.27 -14.16 38.62
C GLU A 239 -2.89 -14.57 37.27
N GLU A 240 -3.33 -13.62 36.45
CA GLU A 240 -3.85 -13.86 35.10
C GLU A 240 -2.73 -13.99 34.05
N PHE A 241 -1.49 -13.66 34.42
CA PHE A 241 -0.35 -13.74 33.51
C PHE A 241 0.27 -15.14 33.52
N ILE A 242 0.59 -15.60 32.32
CA ILE A 242 1.32 -16.82 32.06
C ILE A 242 2.72 -16.46 31.57
N ASP A 243 3.74 -17.08 32.14
CA ASP A 243 5.12 -16.95 31.69
C ASP A 243 5.32 -17.58 30.33
N LEU A 244 6.01 -16.85 29.45
CA LEU A 244 6.42 -17.37 28.16
C LEU A 244 7.65 -18.27 28.34
N PRO A 245 7.65 -19.49 27.77
CA PRO A 245 8.81 -20.38 27.85
C PRO A 245 10.04 -19.81 27.14
N GLN A 246 9.82 -18.95 26.14
CA GLN A 246 10.84 -18.16 25.48
C GLN A 246 10.31 -16.73 25.27
N PRO A 247 11.06 -15.69 25.67
CA PRO A 247 10.66 -14.32 25.43
C PRO A 247 10.43 -14.03 23.95
N LEU A 248 9.42 -13.23 23.64
CA LEU A 248 9.15 -12.76 22.29
C LEU A 248 9.76 -11.36 22.12
N THR A 249 10.56 -11.18 21.07
CA THR A 249 11.05 -9.84 20.71
C THR A 249 9.96 -9.06 19.98
N MET A 250 9.66 -7.87 20.46
CA MET A 250 8.74 -6.93 19.83
C MET A 250 9.39 -5.55 19.69
N GLY A 251 9.16 -4.88 18.57
CA GLY A 251 9.64 -3.52 18.35
C GLY A 251 10.56 -3.41 17.13
N LYS A 252 11.20 -2.26 16.99
CA LYS A 252 12.25 -2.03 15.97
C LYS A 252 13.61 -2.23 16.62
N ALA A 253 14.65 -2.47 15.82
CA ALA A 253 16.00 -2.80 16.31
C ALA A 253 16.57 -1.81 17.36
N ASP A 254 16.13 -0.55 17.35
CA ASP A 254 16.54 0.51 18.29
C ASP A 254 15.64 0.64 19.53
N GLN A 255 14.50 -0.07 19.55
CA GLN A 255 13.46 -0.04 20.59
C GLN A 255 12.85 -1.44 20.76
N GLU A 256 13.70 -2.45 20.90
CA GLU A 256 13.26 -3.82 21.14
C GLU A 256 12.82 -3.99 22.59
N HIS A 257 11.73 -4.73 22.76
CA HIS A 257 11.15 -5.10 24.02
C HIS A 257 11.07 -6.63 24.08
N GLN A 258 11.50 -7.20 25.21
CA GLN A 258 11.36 -8.64 25.46
C GLN A 258 10.04 -8.86 26.18
N VAL A 259 9.06 -9.45 25.50
CA VAL A 259 7.80 -9.87 26.10
C VAL A 259 8.02 -11.19 26.81
N VAL A 260 7.80 -11.20 28.12
CA VAL A 260 8.08 -12.35 29.01
C VAL A 260 6.81 -13.00 29.55
N ARG A 261 5.70 -12.25 29.60
CA ARG A 261 4.41 -12.73 30.09
C ARG A 261 3.28 -12.31 29.18
N LEU A 262 2.22 -13.12 29.17
CA LEU A 262 0.98 -12.83 28.47
C LEU A 262 -0.23 -13.06 29.36
N ALA A 263 -1.27 -12.27 29.18
CA ALA A 263 -2.58 -12.50 29.77
C ALA A 263 -3.67 -12.25 28.73
N GLU A 264 -4.87 -12.77 28.98
CA GLU A 264 -6.06 -12.40 28.22
C GLU A 264 -7.05 -11.66 29.11
N THR A 265 -7.61 -10.57 28.61
CA THR A 265 -8.59 -9.78 29.33
C THR A 265 -9.64 -9.23 28.38
N THR A 266 -10.48 -8.34 28.87
CA THR A 266 -11.46 -7.59 28.09
C THR A 266 -11.31 -6.12 28.42
N VAL A 267 -11.14 -5.27 27.41
CA VAL A 267 -11.02 -3.82 27.61
C VAL A 267 -12.33 -3.14 27.19
N GLY A 268 -12.87 -2.31 28.06
CA GLY A 268 -14.01 -1.45 27.75
C GLY A 268 -13.60 -0.32 26.82
N ILE A 269 -14.30 -0.16 25.70
CA ILE A 269 -14.06 0.89 24.72
C ILE A 269 -15.25 1.86 24.75
N PRO A 270 -15.03 3.16 24.94
CA PRO A 270 -16.12 4.14 24.93
C PRO A 270 -16.97 4.01 23.67
N ASP A 271 -18.29 4.01 23.84
CA ASP A 271 -19.29 3.86 22.78
C ASP A 271 -19.21 2.55 21.98
N HIS A 272 -18.66 1.49 22.60
CA HIS A 272 -18.56 0.15 22.04
C HIS A 272 -18.66 -0.92 23.14
N ARG A 273 -18.96 -2.17 22.77
CA ARG A 273 -18.90 -3.31 23.70
C ARG A 273 -17.47 -3.55 24.22
N PRO A 274 -17.29 -4.15 25.41
CA PRO A 274 -16.00 -4.69 25.82
C PRO A 274 -15.42 -5.64 24.78
N VAL A 275 -14.11 -5.54 24.53
CA VAL A 275 -13.43 -6.30 23.47
C VAL A 275 -12.29 -7.12 24.05
N ARG A 276 -12.18 -8.39 23.60
CA ARG A 276 -11.09 -9.28 23.95
C ARG A 276 -9.75 -8.61 23.65
N THR A 277 -8.85 -8.64 24.62
CA THR A 277 -7.53 -8.05 24.52
C THR A 277 -6.48 -9.03 25.01
N VAL A 278 -5.50 -9.33 24.17
CA VAL A 278 -4.28 -10.05 24.56
C VAL A 278 -3.30 -9.03 25.12
N VAL A 279 -2.89 -9.20 26.36
CA VAL A 279 -1.97 -8.31 27.06
C VAL A 279 -0.57 -8.91 27.01
N LEU A 280 0.37 -8.14 26.52
CA LEU A 280 1.78 -8.48 26.45
C LEU A 280 2.52 -7.66 27.48
N GLU A 281 3.25 -8.32 28.37
CA GLU A 281 4.07 -7.66 29.35
C GLU A 281 5.55 -7.91 29.10
N THR A 282 6.31 -6.82 29.09
CA THR A 282 7.76 -6.84 28.89
C THR A 282 8.50 -7.15 30.18
N ASP A 283 9.75 -7.57 30.06
CA ASP A 283 10.74 -7.64 31.14
C ASP A 283 10.83 -6.35 31.98
N GLN A 284 10.59 -5.18 31.38
CA GLN A 284 10.52 -3.88 32.05
C GLN A 284 9.16 -3.56 32.71
N GLY A 285 8.24 -4.51 32.79
CA GLY A 285 6.89 -4.33 33.35
C GLY A 285 5.96 -3.45 32.50
N ARG A 286 6.32 -3.17 31.24
CA ARG A 286 5.48 -2.38 30.33
C ARG A 286 4.44 -3.28 29.68
N ARG A 287 3.18 -2.86 29.70
CA ARG A 287 2.06 -3.58 29.11
C ARG A 287 1.59 -2.99 27.78
N PHE A 288 1.36 -3.87 26.81
CA PHE A 288 0.79 -3.58 25.50
C PHE A 288 -0.45 -4.45 25.29
N GLY A 289 -1.41 -3.97 24.51
CA GLY A 289 -2.63 -4.72 24.20
C GLY A 289 -2.76 -4.96 22.71
N ILE A 290 -3.17 -6.17 22.33
CA ILE A 290 -3.70 -6.50 21.00
C ILE A 290 -5.20 -6.72 21.16
N LEU A 291 -5.98 -5.90 20.49
CA LEU A 291 -7.44 -5.97 20.46
C LEU A 291 -7.89 -6.92 19.34
N THR A 292 -8.87 -7.78 19.64
CA THR A 292 -9.54 -8.58 18.61
C THR A 292 -11.01 -8.86 18.94
N HIS A 293 -11.85 -9.01 17.91
CA HIS A 293 -13.23 -9.48 18.08
C HIS A 293 -13.34 -11.02 18.01
N ALA A 294 -12.21 -11.73 17.82
CA ALA A 294 -12.19 -13.19 17.76
C ALA A 294 -12.63 -13.82 19.09
N LEU A 295 -13.45 -14.86 19.00
CA LEU A 295 -13.86 -15.68 20.14
C LEU A 295 -12.68 -16.48 20.69
N ARG A 296 -12.67 -16.70 22.00
CA ARG A 296 -11.72 -17.57 22.68
C ARG A 296 -12.05 -19.04 22.41
N PRO A 297 -11.05 -19.94 22.48
CA PRO A 297 -11.33 -21.36 22.61
C PRO A 297 -12.28 -21.62 23.78
N GLY A 298 -13.41 -22.28 23.52
CA GLY A 298 -14.47 -22.52 24.51
C GLY A 298 -15.68 -21.58 24.42
N GLU A 299 -15.56 -20.43 23.72
CA GLU A 299 -16.70 -19.54 23.42
C GLU A 299 -17.41 -19.91 22.10
N GLY A 300 -16.83 -20.82 21.32
CA GLY A 300 -17.36 -21.37 20.08
C GLY A 300 -16.71 -22.70 19.72
N ALA A 301 -17.16 -23.32 18.64
CA ALA A 301 -16.57 -24.56 18.12
C ALA A 301 -15.17 -24.30 17.55
N LEU A 302 -14.25 -25.26 17.65
CA LEU A 302 -12.85 -25.06 17.23
C LEU A 302 -12.67 -24.91 15.71
N ASP A 303 -13.63 -25.39 14.92
CA ASP A 303 -13.74 -25.22 13.48
C ASP A 303 -14.44 -23.91 13.07
N ASP A 304 -15.00 -23.17 14.02
CA ASP A 304 -15.56 -21.85 13.77
C ASP A 304 -14.42 -20.86 13.44
N GLU A 305 -14.50 -20.26 12.25
CA GLU A 305 -13.53 -19.27 11.78
C GLU A 305 -13.40 -18.05 12.70
N ARG A 306 -14.38 -17.82 13.58
CA ARG A 306 -14.36 -16.76 14.57
C ARG A 306 -13.53 -17.08 15.81
N VAL A 307 -13.25 -18.36 16.08
CA VAL A 307 -12.46 -18.79 17.23
C VAL A 307 -10.97 -18.73 16.91
N MET A 308 -10.22 -17.96 17.70
CA MET A 308 -8.78 -17.85 17.59
C MET A 308 -8.10 -18.05 18.94
N THR A 309 -7.08 -18.89 18.98
CA THR A 309 -6.18 -19.01 20.13
C THR A 309 -5.36 -17.74 20.29
N THR A 310 -4.86 -17.49 21.50
CA THR A 310 -3.94 -16.37 21.77
C THR A 310 -2.72 -16.41 20.84
N ILE A 311 -2.15 -17.60 20.62
CA ILE A 311 -1.03 -17.81 19.69
C ILE A 311 -1.40 -17.40 18.27
N ALA A 312 -2.59 -17.75 17.77
CA ALA A 312 -3.03 -17.36 16.44
C ALA A 312 -3.19 -15.83 16.29
N VAL A 313 -3.63 -15.14 17.34
CA VAL A 313 -3.72 -13.67 17.38
C VAL A 313 -2.31 -13.04 17.33
N LEU A 314 -1.34 -13.60 18.08
CA LEU A 314 0.05 -13.14 18.07
C LEU A 314 0.71 -13.37 16.71
N GLU A 315 0.53 -14.56 16.13
CA GLU A 315 1.04 -14.90 14.80
C GLU A 315 0.44 -13.99 13.73
N ALA A 316 -0.86 -13.67 13.80
CA ALA A 316 -1.47 -12.70 12.90
C ALA A 316 -0.76 -11.33 12.98
N MET A 317 -0.49 -10.83 14.18
CA MET A 317 0.22 -9.55 14.33
C MET A 317 1.69 -9.61 13.88
N ARG A 318 2.37 -10.75 14.08
CA ARG A 318 3.74 -10.98 13.60
C ARG A 318 3.79 -11.01 12.07
N LEU A 319 2.87 -11.73 11.44
CA LEU A 319 2.82 -11.91 9.99
C LEU A 319 2.36 -10.64 9.25
N LYS A 320 1.78 -9.64 9.94
CA LYS A 320 1.55 -8.30 9.38
C LYS A 320 2.83 -7.70 8.76
N GLN A 321 4.01 -8.06 9.29
CA GLN A 321 5.31 -7.66 8.75
C GLN A 321 5.50 -8.05 7.28
N GLN A 322 4.79 -9.05 6.77
CA GLN A 322 4.82 -9.44 5.36
C GLN A 322 4.33 -8.32 4.44
N ALA A 323 3.28 -7.59 4.82
CA ALA A 323 2.79 -6.44 4.05
C ALA A 323 3.82 -5.30 4.01
N GLU A 324 4.48 -5.02 5.14
CA GLU A 324 5.58 -4.04 5.17
C GLU A 324 6.79 -4.50 4.33
N ASN A 325 7.12 -5.79 4.37
CA ASN A 325 8.18 -6.36 3.54
C ASN A 325 7.85 -6.25 2.05
N TYR A 326 6.59 -6.45 1.67
CA TYR A 326 6.14 -6.17 0.31
C TYR A 326 6.40 -4.72 -0.07
N TYR A 327 6.06 -3.72 0.76
CA TYR A 327 6.36 -2.32 0.46
C TYR A 327 7.87 -2.05 0.31
N LYS A 328 8.72 -2.68 1.15
CA LYS A 328 10.18 -2.58 1.02
C LYS A 328 10.66 -3.13 -0.32
N THR A 329 10.25 -4.35 -0.68
CA THR A 329 10.59 -4.97 -1.97
C THR A 329 10.05 -4.15 -3.14
N LYS A 330 8.78 -3.73 -3.08
CA LYS A 330 8.16 -2.89 -4.09
C LYS A 330 8.95 -1.60 -4.31
N ARG A 331 9.34 -0.91 -3.24
CA ARG A 331 10.13 0.32 -3.31
C ARG A 331 11.53 0.09 -3.87
N HIS A 332 12.28 -0.85 -3.31
CA HIS A 332 13.71 -0.99 -3.57
C HIS A 332 14.04 -1.85 -4.80
N GLU A 333 13.22 -2.84 -5.11
CA GLU A 333 13.48 -3.84 -6.15
C GLU A 333 12.58 -3.69 -7.39
N LEU A 334 11.40 -3.08 -7.23
CA LEU A 334 10.42 -2.84 -8.31
C LEU A 334 10.19 -1.35 -8.61
N ALA A 335 10.86 -0.44 -7.90
CA ALA A 335 10.69 1.00 -8.05
C ALA A 335 9.21 1.46 -7.99
N GLY A 336 8.42 0.90 -7.08
CA GLY A 336 6.98 1.23 -6.93
C GLY A 336 6.68 2.68 -6.53
N ASP A 337 7.68 3.36 -5.94
CA ASP A 337 7.59 4.78 -5.59
C ASP A 337 7.89 5.72 -6.77
N ALA A 338 8.29 5.18 -7.93
CA ALA A 338 8.56 5.99 -9.10
C ALA A 338 7.25 6.54 -9.67
N ILE A 339 7.03 7.84 -9.49
CA ILE A 339 5.87 8.56 -10.00
C ILE A 339 5.99 8.70 -11.53
N PRO A 340 5.10 8.09 -12.32
CA PRO A 340 5.24 8.01 -13.77
C PRO A 340 4.66 9.22 -14.52
N THR A 341 4.00 10.13 -13.79
CA THR A 341 3.45 11.39 -14.30
C THR A 341 3.39 12.40 -13.16
N HIS A 342 3.81 13.63 -13.42
CA HIS A 342 3.65 14.75 -12.50
C HIS A 342 2.39 15.57 -12.80
N GLN A 343 1.46 15.03 -13.61
CA GLN A 343 0.19 15.66 -13.90
C GLN A 343 -0.62 15.86 -12.62
N VAL A 344 -1.05 17.09 -12.41
CA VAL A 344 -1.83 17.52 -11.25
C VAL A 344 -3.12 18.13 -11.76
N HIS A 345 -4.23 17.75 -11.13
CA HIS A 345 -5.55 18.29 -11.41
C HIS A 345 -5.96 19.23 -10.28
N THR A 346 -6.62 20.33 -10.64
CA THR A 346 -7.29 21.21 -9.69
C THR A 346 -8.71 20.71 -9.49
N VAL A 347 -8.99 20.17 -8.31
CA VAL A 347 -10.28 19.58 -7.96
C VAL A 347 -11.00 20.47 -6.96
N THR A 348 -12.28 20.73 -7.21
CA THR A 348 -13.15 21.45 -6.29
C THR A 348 -13.71 20.46 -5.27
N LEU A 349 -13.48 20.70 -3.98
CA LEU A 349 -14.01 19.89 -2.90
C LEU A 349 -15.04 20.68 -2.11
N THR A 350 -16.15 20.01 -1.80
CA THR A 350 -17.15 20.49 -0.86
C THR A 350 -17.15 19.59 0.37
N LYS A 351 -16.98 20.19 1.55
CA LYS A 351 -17.00 19.45 2.83
C LYS A 351 -17.89 20.15 3.84
N GLY A 352 -18.57 19.37 4.68
CA GLY A 352 -19.25 19.89 5.88
C GLY A 352 -18.27 20.68 6.74
N TYR A 353 -18.70 21.85 7.21
CA TYR A 353 -17.88 22.80 7.94
C TYR A 353 -18.53 23.17 9.27
N ASP A 354 -17.86 22.91 10.39
CA ASP A 354 -18.32 23.35 11.70
C ASP A 354 -18.02 24.85 11.88
N LEU A 355 -19.04 25.68 11.66
CA LEU A 355 -18.98 27.12 11.86
C LEU A 355 -18.56 27.52 13.28
N GLY A 356 -18.98 26.77 14.29
CA GLY A 356 -18.64 27.02 15.69
C GLY A 356 -17.15 26.82 15.92
N GLN A 357 -16.60 25.71 15.44
CA GLN A 357 -15.18 25.43 15.49
C GLN A 357 -14.36 26.45 14.67
N GLY A 358 -14.78 26.76 13.44
CA GLY A 358 -14.12 27.74 12.58
C GLY A 358 -14.02 29.12 13.23
N ARG A 359 -15.13 29.64 13.76
CA ARG A 359 -15.17 30.92 14.50
C ARG A 359 -14.32 30.88 15.77
N SER A 360 -14.27 29.74 16.47
CA SER A 360 -13.41 29.57 17.65
C SER A 360 -11.92 29.63 17.28
N LEU A 361 -11.52 28.98 16.19
CA LEU A 361 -10.15 29.01 15.67
C LEU A 361 -9.74 30.41 15.21
N LEU A 362 -10.61 31.14 14.51
CA LEU A 362 -10.37 32.54 14.13
C LEU A 362 -10.16 33.42 15.38
N ARG A 363 -11.07 33.35 16.36
CA ARG A 363 -10.93 34.09 17.63
C ARG A 363 -9.65 33.74 18.38
N ARG A 364 -9.19 32.48 18.31
CA ARG A 364 -7.91 32.06 18.90
C ARG A 364 -6.72 32.69 18.17
N ALA A 365 -6.74 32.73 16.84
CA ALA A 365 -5.68 33.36 16.04
C ALA A 365 -5.62 34.87 16.29
N GLN A 366 -6.77 35.55 16.33
CA GLN A 366 -6.85 36.99 16.66
C GLN A 366 -6.30 37.29 18.06
N ARG A 367 -6.64 36.46 19.06
CA ARG A 367 -6.05 36.58 20.41
C ARG A 367 -4.53 36.38 20.42
N GLN A 368 -3.99 35.53 19.54
CA GLN A 368 -2.54 35.35 19.41
C GLN A 368 -1.86 36.59 18.84
N VAL A 369 -2.46 37.26 17.85
CA VAL A 369 -1.96 38.53 17.30
C VAL A 369 -1.82 39.56 18.40
N VAL A 370 -2.89 39.84 19.14
CA VAL A 370 -2.89 40.80 20.26
C VAL A 370 -1.87 40.41 21.33
N LYS A 371 -1.76 39.12 21.66
CA LYS A 371 -0.76 38.63 22.62
C LYS A 371 0.67 38.96 22.20
N TYR A 372 1.00 38.76 20.92
CA TYR A 372 2.35 38.99 20.43
C TYR A 372 2.65 40.47 20.21
N GLU A 373 1.65 41.30 19.86
CA GLU A 373 1.77 42.77 19.88
C GLU A 373 2.10 43.28 21.28
N ALA A 374 1.30 42.88 22.29
CA ALA A 374 1.56 43.25 23.68
C ALA A 374 2.92 42.75 24.18
N ALA A 375 3.38 41.58 23.71
CA ALA A 375 4.70 41.07 24.05
C ALA A 375 5.83 41.94 23.45
N MET A 376 5.70 42.35 22.18
CA MET A 376 6.67 43.24 21.53
C MET A 376 6.76 44.59 22.25
N GLU A 377 5.62 45.21 22.58
CA GLU A 377 5.58 46.46 23.35
C GLU A 377 6.21 46.30 24.74
N ARG A 378 5.90 45.20 25.44
CA ARG A 378 6.51 44.93 26.76
C ARG A 378 8.02 44.75 26.68
N TYR A 379 8.53 44.06 25.66
CA TYR A 379 9.97 43.89 25.48
C TYR A 379 10.65 45.22 25.18
N ARG A 380 9.99 46.10 24.42
CA ARG A 380 10.48 47.46 24.14
C ARG A 380 10.53 48.29 25.42
N ALA A 381 9.45 48.30 26.21
CA ALA A 381 9.40 49.04 27.47
C ALA A 381 10.46 48.54 28.48
N ALA A 382 10.67 47.22 28.56
CA ALA A 382 11.68 46.64 29.45
C ALA A 382 13.13 46.94 28.99
N LEU A 383 13.37 47.07 27.69
CA LEU A 383 14.64 47.58 27.17
C LEU A 383 14.85 49.04 27.57
N GLU A 384 13.82 49.88 27.38
CA GLU A 384 13.85 51.31 27.74
C GLU A 384 14.04 51.53 29.26
N ALA A 385 13.50 50.63 30.08
CA ALA A 385 13.68 50.63 31.55
C ALA A 385 15.01 50.04 32.03
N GLY A 386 15.83 49.47 31.13
CA GLY A 386 17.10 48.82 31.48
C GLY A 386 16.96 47.45 32.14
N GLU A 387 15.75 46.87 32.14
CA GLU A 387 15.45 45.54 32.70
C GLU A 387 15.86 44.39 31.77
N LEU A 388 16.13 44.70 30.49
CA LEU A 388 16.46 43.74 29.44
C LEU A 388 17.73 44.18 28.71
N ALA A 389 18.69 43.27 28.54
CA ALA A 389 19.88 43.57 27.74
C ALA A 389 19.53 43.65 26.25
N GLN A 390 20.26 44.48 25.49
CA GLN A 390 20.02 44.70 24.05
C GLN A 390 19.97 43.38 23.23
N GLN A 391 20.84 42.42 23.55
CA GLN A 391 20.92 41.13 22.86
C GLN A 391 19.72 40.22 23.17
N GLU A 392 19.23 40.26 24.41
CA GLU A 392 18.04 39.53 24.85
C GLU A 392 16.78 40.12 24.24
N TYR A 393 16.67 41.46 24.21
CA TYR A 393 15.61 42.18 23.51
C TYR A 393 15.55 41.75 22.05
N HIS A 394 16.69 41.77 21.34
CA HIS A 394 16.72 41.41 19.92
C HIS A 394 16.19 40.00 19.66
N THR A 395 16.63 39.03 20.47
CA THR A 395 16.19 37.62 20.36
C THR A 395 14.69 37.46 20.64
N LEU A 396 14.20 38.07 21.73
CA LEU A 396 12.79 37.99 22.12
C LEU A 396 11.88 38.73 21.15
N HIS A 397 12.28 39.92 20.70
CA HIS A 397 11.55 40.74 19.75
C HIS A 397 11.47 40.06 18.38
N GLN A 398 12.58 39.53 17.85
CA GLN A 398 12.57 38.76 16.59
C GLN A 398 11.64 37.53 16.67
N ARG A 399 11.69 36.79 17.79
CA ARG A 399 10.80 35.64 18.00
C ARG A 399 9.34 36.08 18.04
N ALA A 400 9.01 37.14 18.78
CA ALA A 400 7.65 37.66 18.89
C ALA A 400 7.13 38.17 17.55
N HIS A 401 7.95 38.93 16.80
CA HIS A 401 7.63 39.42 15.47
C HIS A 401 7.33 38.28 14.49
N ARG A 402 8.16 37.22 14.47
CA ARG A 402 7.91 36.03 13.65
C ARG A 402 6.59 35.34 14.02
N LEU A 403 6.30 35.20 15.31
CA LEU A 403 5.06 34.57 15.78
C LEU A 403 3.82 35.44 15.52
N HIS A 404 3.96 36.77 15.58
CA HIS A 404 2.94 37.73 15.19
C HIS A 404 2.60 37.61 13.69
N ALA A 405 3.61 37.64 12.82
CA ALA A 405 3.43 37.44 11.38
C ALA A 405 2.75 36.09 11.06
N GLN A 406 3.16 35.01 11.73
CA GLN A 406 2.51 33.70 11.60
C GLN A 406 1.04 33.73 12.07
N SER A 407 0.73 34.48 13.12
CA SER A 407 -0.63 34.60 13.66
C SER A 407 -1.52 35.44 12.73
N LEU A 408 -0.99 36.52 12.15
CA LEU A 408 -1.68 37.32 11.12
C LEU A 408 -2.00 36.46 9.88
N ALA A 409 -1.04 35.67 9.40
CA ALA A 409 -1.27 34.75 8.29
C ALA A 409 -2.37 33.73 8.62
N ARG A 410 -2.43 33.23 9.86
CA ARG A 410 -3.53 32.35 10.32
C ARG A 410 -4.87 33.08 10.38
N VAL A 411 -4.91 34.35 10.82
CA VAL A 411 -6.14 35.15 10.81
C VAL A 411 -6.64 35.30 9.38
N ALA A 412 -5.79 35.77 8.46
CA ALA A 412 -6.14 35.93 7.05
C ALA A 412 -6.66 34.63 6.45
N LEU A 413 -5.95 33.51 6.70
CA LEU A 413 -6.39 32.19 6.26
C LEU A 413 -7.78 31.84 6.81
N ARG A 414 -7.99 31.87 8.13
CA ARG A 414 -9.27 31.46 8.74
C ARG A 414 -10.43 32.38 8.36
N THR A 415 -10.18 33.67 8.15
CA THR A 415 -11.18 34.59 7.61
C THR A 415 -11.60 34.16 6.20
N ALA A 416 -10.63 33.95 5.30
CA ALA A 416 -10.92 33.46 3.95
C ALA A 416 -11.61 32.09 3.95
N GLU A 417 -11.26 31.19 4.87
CA GLU A 417 -11.96 29.91 5.01
C GLU A 417 -13.43 30.08 5.37
N LEU A 418 -13.77 31.02 6.27
CA LEU A 418 -15.14 31.30 6.69
C LEU A 418 -15.94 32.02 5.60
N GLU A 419 -15.30 32.87 4.79
CA GLU A 419 -15.92 33.53 3.63
C GLU A 419 -16.31 32.54 2.54
N GLN A 420 -15.62 31.40 2.44
CA GLN A 420 -15.91 30.31 1.52
C GLN A 420 -17.00 29.34 2.02
N VAL A 421 -17.60 29.58 3.19
CA VAL A 421 -18.65 28.72 3.75
C VAL A 421 -20.01 29.15 3.24
N THR A 422 -20.72 28.24 2.58
CA THR A 422 -22.13 28.37 2.26
C THR A 422 -22.96 27.63 3.31
N VAL A 423 -24.11 28.18 3.71
CA VAL A 423 -25.05 27.49 4.59
C VAL A 423 -26.23 27.06 3.74
N ASP A 424 -26.44 25.75 3.65
CA ASP A 424 -27.66 25.22 3.02
C ASP A 424 -28.86 25.65 3.87
N THR A 425 -29.74 26.48 3.27
CA THR A 425 -30.91 27.05 3.95
C THR A 425 -31.99 26.02 4.25
N VAL A 426 -31.95 24.85 3.62
CA VAL A 426 -32.92 23.75 3.81
C VAL A 426 -32.38 22.72 4.81
N ALA A 427 -31.12 22.31 4.67
CA ALA A 427 -30.51 21.31 5.56
C ALA A 427 -29.90 21.91 6.84
N GLY A 428 -29.71 23.24 6.89
CA GLY A 428 -29.03 23.93 7.99
C GLY A 428 -27.55 23.57 8.14
N GLN A 429 -26.98 22.81 7.20
CA GLN A 429 -25.60 22.37 7.24
C GLN A 429 -24.71 23.38 6.51
N ALA A 430 -23.70 23.84 7.23
CA ALA A 430 -22.65 24.66 6.66
C ALA A 430 -21.67 23.79 5.87
N GLN A 431 -21.31 24.23 4.67
CA GLN A 431 -20.41 23.55 3.77
C GLN A 431 -19.34 24.53 3.27
N ARG A 432 -18.13 24.05 3.08
CA ARG A 432 -17.05 24.84 2.49
C ARG A 432 -16.66 24.26 1.16
N THR A 433 -16.62 25.10 0.14
CA THR A 433 -16.12 24.75 -1.19
C THR A 433 -14.75 25.37 -1.41
N TYR A 434 -13.76 24.55 -1.78
CA TYR A 434 -12.39 25.01 -2.00
C TYR A 434 -11.68 24.15 -3.03
N GLN A 435 -10.73 24.75 -3.75
CA GLN A 435 -9.92 24.04 -4.74
C GLN A 435 -8.66 23.46 -4.10
N VAL A 436 -8.29 22.26 -4.53
CA VAL A 436 -7.02 21.63 -4.16
C VAL A 436 -6.35 21.03 -5.38
N GLN A 437 -5.02 21.04 -5.36
CA GLN A 437 -4.20 20.30 -6.31
C GLN A 437 -4.05 18.85 -5.88
N ARG A 438 -4.36 17.92 -6.80
CA ARG A 438 -4.22 16.47 -6.59
C ARG A 438 -3.39 15.85 -7.71
N LEU A 439 -2.47 14.96 -7.33
CA LEU A 439 -1.69 14.18 -8.27
C LEU A 439 -2.57 13.14 -8.96
N ASP A 440 -2.46 13.02 -10.28
CA ASP A 440 -3.11 11.94 -11.02
C ASP A 440 -2.46 10.59 -10.69
N VAL A 441 -3.20 9.72 -10.00
CA VAL A 441 -2.68 8.42 -9.55
C VAL A 441 -3.02 7.27 -10.51
N ARG A 442 -3.77 7.50 -11.59
CA ARG A 442 -4.27 6.41 -12.45
C ARG A 442 -3.15 5.64 -13.13
N LYS A 443 -2.22 6.36 -13.79
CA LYS A 443 -1.05 5.75 -14.44
C LYS A 443 -0.17 5.00 -13.44
N MET A 444 0.01 5.55 -12.25
CA MET A 444 0.77 4.91 -11.18
C MET A 444 0.08 3.63 -10.69
N THR A 445 -1.24 3.67 -10.55
CA THR A 445 -2.05 2.51 -10.14
C THR A 445 -1.90 1.38 -11.15
N LEU A 446 -2.06 1.66 -12.44
CA LEU A 446 -1.92 0.68 -13.51
C LEU A 446 -0.50 0.09 -13.56
N LEU A 447 0.55 0.91 -13.53
CA LEU A 447 1.93 0.40 -13.57
C LEU A 447 2.29 -0.40 -12.32
N ASN A 448 1.77 -0.01 -11.15
CA ASN A 448 1.97 -0.77 -9.93
C ASN A 448 1.15 -2.07 -9.89
N LEU A 449 0.07 -2.18 -10.66
CA LEU A 449 -0.62 -3.46 -10.90
C LEU A 449 0.26 -4.44 -11.69
N TYR A 450 0.95 -3.99 -12.75
CA TYR A 450 1.93 -4.83 -13.45
C TYR A 450 3.08 -5.27 -12.52
N LYS A 451 3.57 -4.37 -11.66
CA LYS A 451 4.59 -4.73 -10.64
C LYS A 451 4.08 -5.74 -9.64
N ALA A 452 2.81 -5.66 -9.25
CA ALA A 452 2.18 -6.62 -8.35
C ALA A 452 2.13 -8.02 -9.00
N HIS A 453 1.74 -8.11 -10.27
CA HIS A 453 1.81 -9.36 -11.04
C HIS A 453 3.24 -9.88 -11.18
N ALA A 454 4.22 -9.02 -11.50
CA ALA A 454 5.63 -9.42 -11.55
C ALA A 454 6.14 -9.93 -10.19
N TYR A 455 5.77 -9.27 -9.08
CA TYR A 455 6.09 -9.74 -7.74
C TYR A 455 5.51 -11.13 -7.47
N VAL A 456 4.23 -11.35 -7.76
CA VAL A 456 3.56 -12.64 -7.58
C VAL A 456 4.21 -13.72 -8.44
N THR A 457 4.42 -13.46 -9.73
CA THR A 457 5.05 -14.43 -10.63
C THR A 457 6.47 -14.80 -10.18
N LEU A 458 7.29 -13.83 -9.76
CA LEU A 458 8.64 -14.09 -9.25
C LEU A 458 8.61 -14.87 -7.92
N LYS A 459 7.62 -14.61 -7.08
CA LYS A 459 7.41 -15.35 -5.82
C LYS A 459 7.02 -16.80 -6.09
N LEU A 460 6.07 -17.03 -7.00
CA LEU A 460 5.68 -18.38 -7.43
C LEU A 460 6.86 -19.14 -8.04
N LEU A 461 7.65 -18.47 -8.88
CA LEU A 461 8.85 -19.06 -9.45
C LEU A 461 9.86 -19.45 -8.36
N ALA A 462 10.08 -18.58 -7.38
CA ALA A 462 10.95 -18.90 -6.25
C ALA A 462 10.43 -20.08 -5.41
N GLU A 463 9.11 -20.21 -5.24
CA GLU A 463 8.49 -21.35 -4.54
C GLU A 463 8.69 -22.67 -5.31
N GLU A 464 8.43 -22.69 -6.62
CA GLU A 464 8.66 -23.88 -7.47
C GLU A 464 10.13 -24.32 -7.51
N MET A 465 11.05 -23.36 -7.38
CA MET A 465 12.50 -23.61 -7.33
C MET A 465 13.01 -24.03 -5.93
N GLY A 466 12.16 -24.10 -4.91
CA GLY A 466 12.61 -24.36 -3.52
C GLY A 466 13.45 -23.23 -2.92
N LEU A 467 13.28 -22.02 -3.44
CA LEU A 467 13.98 -20.78 -3.05
C LEU A 467 13.05 -19.78 -2.39
N ALA A 468 11.99 -20.26 -1.73
CA ALA A 468 11.04 -19.42 -1.00
C ALA A 468 11.77 -18.42 -0.07
N GLY A 469 11.35 -17.16 -0.13
CA GLY A 469 12.00 -16.04 0.56
C GLY A 469 13.11 -15.34 -0.23
N MET A 470 13.47 -15.82 -1.42
CA MET A 470 14.30 -15.06 -2.35
C MET A 470 13.50 -13.88 -2.94
N GLY A 471 13.97 -12.65 -2.72
CA GLY A 471 13.36 -11.45 -3.31
C GLY A 471 13.60 -11.33 -4.83
N PRO A 472 12.77 -10.55 -5.55
CA PRO A 472 12.89 -10.30 -6.99
C PRO A 472 14.32 -10.03 -7.49
N GLU A 473 15.04 -9.13 -6.85
CA GLU A 473 16.39 -8.71 -7.28
C GLU A 473 17.39 -9.85 -7.16
N ARG A 474 17.27 -10.66 -6.09
CA ARG A 474 18.14 -11.80 -5.89
C ARG A 474 17.85 -12.88 -6.93
N LEU A 475 16.58 -13.11 -7.27
CA LEU A 475 16.16 -14.06 -8.31
C LEU A 475 16.68 -13.62 -9.68
N ARG A 476 16.59 -12.33 -10.01
CA ARG A 476 17.18 -11.77 -11.24
C ARG A 476 18.67 -12.04 -11.32
N ARG A 477 19.43 -11.63 -10.31
CA ARG A 477 20.90 -11.70 -10.33
C ARG A 477 21.44 -13.13 -10.30
N GLU A 478 20.79 -14.03 -9.56
CA GLU A 478 21.32 -15.37 -9.30
C GLU A 478 20.77 -16.42 -10.26
N ILE A 479 19.65 -16.16 -10.93
CA ILE A 479 18.99 -17.11 -11.82
C ILE A 479 18.73 -16.47 -13.18
N LEU A 480 17.89 -15.42 -13.26
CA LEU A 480 17.44 -14.89 -14.57
C LEU A 480 18.55 -14.21 -15.38
N ALA A 481 19.63 -13.77 -14.74
CA ALA A 481 20.81 -13.21 -15.41
C ALA A 481 21.59 -14.24 -16.24
N PHE A 482 21.41 -15.53 -15.93
CA PHE A 482 21.99 -16.63 -16.68
C PHE A 482 20.98 -17.08 -17.71
N GLY A 483 20.89 -16.34 -18.82
CA GLY A 483 19.99 -16.68 -19.92
C GLY A 483 20.31 -18.05 -20.51
N ASP A 484 19.34 -18.67 -21.16
CA ASP A 484 19.52 -19.96 -21.82
C ASP A 484 20.21 -19.84 -23.17
N ARG A 485 20.92 -20.90 -23.58
CA ARG A 485 21.16 -21.10 -25.01
C ARG A 485 19.93 -21.81 -25.56
N VAL A 486 19.29 -21.23 -26.55
CA VAL A 486 18.14 -21.86 -27.23
C VAL A 486 18.61 -22.33 -28.60
N GLU A 487 18.41 -23.61 -28.90
CA GLU A 487 18.57 -24.16 -30.24
C GLU A 487 17.19 -24.51 -30.80
N ILE A 488 16.96 -24.13 -32.05
CA ILE A 488 15.72 -24.44 -32.75
C ILE A 488 16.08 -25.41 -33.86
N ASP A 489 15.43 -26.58 -33.87
CA ASP A 489 15.45 -27.53 -34.97
C ASP A 489 14.14 -27.39 -35.76
N PRO A 490 14.16 -26.69 -36.92
CA PRO A 490 12.96 -26.48 -37.72
C PRO A 490 12.43 -27.76 -38.35
N GLN A 491 13.28 -28.76 -38.59
CA GLN A 491 12.87 -30.02 -39.21
C GLN A 491 12.12 -30.90 -38.21
N ARG A 492 12.58 -30.92 -36.96
CA ARG A 492 11.92 -31.65 -35.88
C ARG A 492 10.80 -30.88 -35.20
N GLN A 493 10.67 -29.59 -35.49
CA GLN A 493 9.80 -28.68 -34.75
C GLN A 493 10.06 -28.77 -33.24
N VAL A 494 11.34 -28.75 -32.86
CA VAL A 494 11.78 -28.79 -31.46
C VAL A 494 12.58 -27.54 -31.15
N MET A 495 12.34 -26.96 -29.98
CA MET A 495 13.15 -25.89 -29.42
C MET A 495 13.79 -26.40 -28.12
N THR A 496 15.11 -26.59 -28.13
CA THR A 496 15.87 -27.08 -26.97
C THR A 496 16.47 -25.92 -26.21
N VAL A 497 16.11 -25.81 -24.93
CA VAL A 497 16.59 -24.81 -23.97
C VAL A 497 17.72 -25.43 -23.16
N TYR A 498 18.93 -24.94 -23.33
CA TYR A 498 20.11 -25.37 -22.58
C TYR A 498 20.38 -24.43 -21.43
N ALA A 499 20.36 -24.99 -20.22
CA ALA A 499 20.77 -24.28 -19.02
C ALA A 499 22.23 -23.83 -19.14
N ARG A 500 22.48 -22.52 -19.14
CA ARG A 500 23.85 -22.04 -18.94
C ARG A 500 24.27 -22.32 -17.50
N ARG A 501 25.54 -22.67 -17.32
CA ARG A 501 26.09 -22.91 -15.99
C ARG A 501 25.93 -21.67 -15.10
N ILE A 502 25.15 -21.82 -14.04
CA ILE A 502 24.98 -20.85 -12.96
C ILE A 502 26.15 -21.03 -11.98
N PRO A 503 26.90 -19.97 -11.64
CA PRO A 503 28.10 -20.06 -10.79
C PRO A 503 27.88 -20.65 -9.39
N ARG A 504 26.65 -20.61 -8.88
CA ARG A 504 26.32 -21.09 -7.53
C ARG A 504 25.60 -22.42 -7.61
N ALA A 505 26.17 -23.46 -7.01
CA ALA A 505 25.63 -24.83 -7.03
C ALA A 505 24.16 -24.92 -6.58
N ARG A 506 23.77 -24.19 -5.52
CA ARG A 506 22.37 -24.15 -5.06
C ARG A 506 21.42 -23.56 -6.12
N ALA A 507 21.85 -22.52 -6.84
CA ALA A 507 21.04 -21.88 -7.86
C ALA A 507 21.00 -22.71 -9.15
N GLN A 508 22.13 -23.34 -9.51
CA GLN A 508 22.20 -24.34 -10.59
C GLN A 508 21.21 -25.48 -10.33
N TRP A 509 21.26 -26.10 -9.16
CA TRP A 509 20.35 -27.20 -8.80
C TRP A 509 18.88 -26.77 -8.83
N ALA A 510 18.56 -25.58 -8.33
CA ALA A 510 17.21 -25.04 -8.37
C ALA A 510 16.72 -24.78 -9.80
N TYR A 511 17.62 -24.37 -10.69
CA TYR A 511 17.32 -24.17 -12.12
C TYR A 511 17.12 -25.49 -12.86
N GLU A 512 18.03 -26.46 -12.67
CA GLU A 512 17.88 -27.82 -13.18
C GLU A 512 16.58 -28.47 -12.70
N TRP A 513 16.20 -28.25 -11.44
CA TRP A 513 14.93 -28.72 -10.88
C TRP A 513 13.73 -28.09 -11.58
N LEU A 514 13.76 -26.79 -11.88
CA LEU A 514 12.72 -26.13 -12.65
C LEU A 514 12.64 -26.70 -14.07
N CYS A 515 13.77 -26.86 -14.76
CA CYS A 515 13.83 -27.47 -16.08
C CYS A 515 13.26 -28.90 -16.09
N TYR A 516 13.62 -29.71 -15.10
CA TYR A 516 13.07 -31.05 -14.90
C TYR A 516 11.54 -31.03 -14.76
N ARG A 517 11.02 -30.14 -13.90
CA ARG A 517 9.56 -29.97 -13.69
C ARG A 517 8.85 -29.51 -14.95
N LEU A 518 9.47 -28.61 -15.72
CA LEU A 518 8.91 -28.10 -16.97
C LEU A 518 9.00 -29.11 -18.11
N ALA A 519 9.97 -30.03 -18.10
CA ALA A 519 10.10 -31.09 -19.10
C ALA A 519 8.93 -32.09 -19.05
N ASP A 520 8.33 -32.28 -17.88
CA ASP A 520 7.12 -33.08 -17.71
C ASP A 520 5.86 -32.39 -18.25
N HIS A 521 5.92 -31.08 -18.51
CA HIS A 521 4.83 -30.31 -19.09
C HIS A 521 5.03 -30.13 -20.60
N LEU A 522 4.13 -30.73 -21.39
CA LEU A 522 4.15 -30.60 -22.84
C LEU A 522 3.87 -29.15 -23.25
N THR A 523 4.94 -28.38 -23.40
CA THR A 523 4.89 -26.96 -23.69
C THR A 523 5.23 -26.76 -25.16
N THR A 524 4.35 -26.07 -25.88
CA THR A 524 4.57 -25.71 -27.29
C THR A 524 4.80 -24.21 -27.41
N PHE A 525 5.77 -23.82 -28.23
CA PHE A 525 6.12 -22.43 -28.53
C PHE A 525 5.82 -22.14 -30.00
N ASN A 526 5.02 -21.11 -30.27
CA ASN A 526 4.71 -20.71 -31.65
C ASN A 526 5.66 -19.59 -32.09
N ARG A 527 6.35 -19.79 -33.20
CA ARG A 527 7.21 -18.78 -33.84
C ARG A 527 7.01 -18.81 -35.35
N ASP A 528 6.74 -17.64 -35.92
CA ASP A 528 6.54 -17.46 -37.36
C ASP A 528 5.46 -18.42 -37.94
N GLY A 529 4.40 -18.67 -37.17
CA GLY A 529 3.31 -19.57 -37.53
C GLY A 529 3.60 -21.07 -37.37
N VAL A 530 4.78 -21.45 -36.88
CA VAL A 530 5.18 -22.84 -36.62
C VAL A 530 5.17 -23.13 -35.13
N SER A 531 4.56 -24.25 -34.74
CA SER A 531 4.54 -24.73 -33.35
C SER A 531 5.73 -25.64 -33.09
N TYR A 532 6.56 -25.28 -32.12
CA TYR A 532 7.74 -26.02 -31.70
C TYR A 532 7.47 -26.67 -30.34
N ARG A 533 7.79 -27.95 -30.18
CA ARG A 533 7.84 -28.59 -28.86
C ARG A 533 9.04 -28.08 -28.09
N LEU A 534 8.81 -27.60 -26.87
CA LEU A 534 9.87 -27.16 -25.98
C LEU A 534 10.51 -28.38 -25.29
N GLU A 535 11.83 -28.47 -25.34
CA GLU A 535 12.62 -29.46 -24.60
C GLU A 535 13.65 -28.73 -23.75
N PHE A 536 13.87 -29.21 -22.53
CA PHE A 536 14.93 -28.67 -21.68
C PHE A 536 16.09 -29.66 -21.65
N SER A 537 17.30 -29.15 -21.80
CA SER A 537 18.55 -29.89 -21.60
C SER A 537 19.29 -29.23 -20.46
N TRP A 538 19.58 -29.99 -19.42
CA TRP A 538 20.21 -29.49 -18.20
C TRP A 538 21.40 -30.35 -17.78
#